data_AF-A0A355BED5-F1
#
_entry.id   AF-A0A355BED5-F1
#
_cell.length_a   1.000
_cell.length_b   1.000
_cell.length_c   1.000
_cell.angle_alpha   90.00
_cell.angle_beta   90.00
_cell.angle_gamma   90.00
#
_symmetry.space_group_name_H-M   'P 1'
#
loop_
_entity.id
_entity.type
_entity.pdbx_description
1 polymer ?
#
loop_
_entity_poly.entity_id
_entity_poly.type
_entity_poly.pdbx_seq_one_letter_code
_entity_poly.pdbx_strand_id
1 'polypeptide(L)'
;MLINPSAKGWIKKFFSQNKSNYKNYNTDMLSFYYDMRASGFIYGHVIQLNLLLQPEKNELSNDEVTKIALLNALYSTFKLVTQIKDEAAFIEKAVEFYKFLHHKETLLFLKSNPDLEDCIATRIQTNENILAKNFSHILTNALLFMDVLAFKKFLEYNENPINYLKKLEESIILLVSNTLHIKE
;
A
#
# COMPACT_ATOMS: atom_id res chain seq x y z
N MET A 1 7.07 12.72 16.74
CA MET A 1 5.69 12.17 16.65
C MET A 1 5.76 10.67 16.85
N LEU A 2 5.20 10.14 17.93
CA LEU A 2 5.36 8.72 18.30
C LEU A 2 4.18 7.87 17.78
N ILE A 3 4.29 7.34 16.57
CA ILE A 3 3.35 6.37 15.99
C ILE A 3 3.98 4.99 16.11
N ASN A 4 3.20 3.98 16.48
CA ASN A 4 3.64 2.59 16.50
C ASN A 4 2.69 1.78 15.60
N PRO A 5 3.05 1.53 14.33
CA PRO A 5 2.25 0.74 13.39
C PRO A 5 2.12 -0.76 13.72
N SER A 6 2.66 -1.19 14.87
CA SER A 6 2.51 -2.53 15.42
C SER A 6 1.51 -2.56 16.59
N ALA A 7 1.08 -1.41 17.09
CA ALA A 7 0.07 -1.30 18.15
C ALA A 7 -1.35 -1.16 17.58
N LYS A 8 -2.35 -1.74 18.26
CA LYS A 8 -3.76 -1.59 17.87
C LYS A 8 -4.22 -0.13 17.93
N GLY A 9 -4.97 0.31 16.92
CA GLY A 9 -5.51 1.66 16.81
C GLY A 9 -4.52 2.69 16.27
N TRP A 10 -3.38 2.25 15.73
CA TRP A 10 -2.37 3.11 15.14
C TRP A 10 -2.88 3.88 13.93
N ILE A 11 -3.81 3.33 13.14
CA ILE A 11 -4.38 4.03 11.97
C ILE A 11 -5.20 5.24 12.43
N LYS A 12 -6.05 5.05 13.44
CA LYS A 12 -6.83 6.15 14.03
C LYS A 12 -5.91 7.23 14.60
N LYS A 13 -4.86 6.82 15.31
CA LYS A 13 -3.84 7.74 15.84
C LYS A 13 -3.14 8.48 14.71
N PHE A 14 -2.70 7.78 13.67
CA PHE A 14 -2.05 8.35 12.48
C PHE A 14 -2.91 9.44 11.85
N PHE A 15 -4.17 9.16 11.56
CA PHE A 15 -5.09 10.14 11.00
C PHE A 15 -5.29 11.36 11.90
N SER A 16 -5.56 11.13 13.19
CA SER A 16 -5.81 12.21 14.16
C SER A 16 -4.64 13.20 14.26
N GLN A 17 -3.41 12.71 14.11
CA GLN A 17 -2.20 13.49 14.26
C GLN A 17 -1.69 14.08 12.93
N ASN A 18 -2.19 13.61 11.78
CA ASN A 18 -1.74 14.05 10.44
C ASN A 18 -2.77 14.85 9.64
N LYS A 19 -3.88 15.30 10.25
CA LYS A 19 -4.98 16.01 9.56
C LYS A 19 -4.54 17.10 8.57
N SER A 20 -3.53 17.91 8.94
CA SER A 20 -2.96 18.97 8.11
C SER A 20 -1.63 18.61 7.44
N ASN A 21 -1.15 17.37 7.60
CA ASN A 21 0.17 16.93 7.15
C ASN A 21 0.15 16.19 5.81
N TYR A 22 -1.03 15.95 5.24
CA TYR A 22 -1.15 15.32 3.93
C TYR A 22 -0.80 16.29 2.81
N LYS A 23 -0.01 15.83 1.85
CA LYS A 23 0.10 16.53 0.56
C LYS A 23 -1.27 16.55 -0.13
N ASN A 24 -1.56 17.67 -0.77
CA ASN A 24 -2.75 17.83 -1.59
C ASN A 24 -2.32 17.89 -3.06
N TYR A 25 -2.90 17.01 -3.87
CA TYR A 25 -2.57 16.86 -5.28
C TYR A 25 -3.60 17.50 -6.21
N ASN A 26 -4.72 18.05 -5.70
CA ASN A 26 -5.77 18.69 -6.52
C ASN A 26 -6.14 17.88 -7.77
N THR A 27 -6.35 16.56 -7.62
CA THR A 27 -6.65 15.59 -8.68
C THR A 27 -5.51 15.24 -9.65
N ASP A 28 -4.32 15.81 -9.48
CA ASP A 28 -3.14 15.47 -10.26
C ASP A 28 -2.50 14.14 -9.83
N MET A 29 -2.91 13.07 -10.51
CA MET A 29 -2.35 11.73 -10.34
C MET A 29 -0.88 11.63 -10.74
N LEU A 30 -0.39 12.47 -11.65
CA LEU A 30 0.99 12.42 -12.12
C LEU A 30 1.95 12.98 -11.06
N SER A 31 1.59 14.12 -10.44
CA SER A 31 2.34 14.63 -9.29
C SER A 31 2.36 13.65 -8.12
N PHE A 32 1.23 12.98 -7.83
CA PHE A 32 1.20 11.91 -6.84
C PHE A 32 2.15 10.77 -7.18
N TYR A 33 2.15 10.30 -8.43
CA TYR A 33 3.06 9.24 -8.88
C TYR A 33 4.54 9.63 -8.70
N TYR A 34 4.92 10.85 -9.09
CA TYR A 34 6.30 11.32 -8.93
C TYR A 34 6.74 11.39 -7.47
N ASP A 35 5.86 11.83 -6.57
CA ASP A 35 6.13 11.83 -5.14
C ASP A 35 6.25 10.41 -4.57
N MET A 36 5.38 9.48 -4.97
CA MET A 36 5.48 8.08 -4.56
C MET A 36 6.79 7.45 -5.05
N ARG A 37 7.25 7.81 -6.25
CA ARG A 37 8.55 7.38 -6.77
C ARG A 37 9.70 7.97 -5.95
N ALA A 38 9.68 9.26 -5.68
CA ALA A 38 10.70 9.95 -4.88
C ALA A 38 10.72 9.51 -3.41
N SER A 39 9.62 8.95 -2.92
CA SER A 39 9.52 8.38 -1.57
C SER A 39 10.28 7.05 -1.40
N GLY A 40 10.63 6.39 -2.51
CA GLY A 40 11.19 5.05 -2.52
C GLY A 40 10.16 3.91 -2.37
N PHE A 41 8.90 4.24 -2.08
CA PHE A 41 7.81 3.26 -1.93
C PHE A 41 7.61 2.37 -3.16
N ILE A 42 7.65 2.94 -4.37
CA ILE A 42 7.51 2.18 -5.61
C ILE A 42 8.63 1.13 -5.78
N TYR A 43 9.79 1.39 -5.19
CA TYR A 43 10.96 0.50 -5.27
C TYR A 43 11.02 -0.50 -4.11
N GLY A 44 10.01 -0.53 -3.24
CA GLY A 44 9.97 -1.41 -2.08
C GLY A 44 10.89 -1.00 -0.92
N HIS A 45 11.47 0.20 -0.99
CA HIS A 45 12.35 0.72 0.06
C HIS A 45 12.01 2.18 0.36
N VAL A 46 11.19 2.39 1.39
CA VAL A 46 10.71 3.73 1.75
C VAL A 46 11.82 4.54 2.40
N ILE A 47 12.30 5.57 1.70
CA ILE A 47 13.31 6.51 2.21
C ILE A 47 12.69 7.75 2.86
N GLN A 48 11.44 8.07 2.56
CA GLN A 48 10.68 9.16 3.17
C GLN A 48 9.19 8.89 3.06
N LEU A 49 8.39 9.37 4.01
CA LEU A 49 6.93 9.28 3.90
C LEU A 49 6.41 10.39 3.00
N ASN A 50 5.36 10.11 2.24
CA ASN A 50 4.75 11.10 1.36
C ASN A 50 3.83 12.09 2.11
N LEU A 51 4.42 12.85 3.03
CA LEU A 51 3.79 13.82 3.93
C LEU A 51 4.50 15.18 3.81
N LEU A 52 3.85 16.26 4.28
CA LEU A 52 4.46 17.60 4.30
C LEU A 52 5.60 17.70 5.32
N LEU A 53 5.43 17.07 6.48
CA LEU A 53 6.37 16.98 7.58
C LEU A 53 6.64 15.51 7.88
N GLN A 54 7.92 15.16 7.96
CA GLN A 54 8.35 13.81 8.31
C GLN A 54 8.17 13.58 9.82
N PRO A 55 7.69 12.40 10.25
CA PRO A 55 7.78 12.02 11.66
C PRO A 55 9.26 11.83 12.04
N GLU A 56 9.55 11.93 13.34
CA GLU A 56 10.86 11.60 13.88
C GLU A 56 11.17 10.13 13.57
N LYS A 57 12.16 9.90 12.70
CA LYS A 57 12.46 8.57 12.14
C LYS A 57 13.11 7.61 13.14
N ASN A 58 13.65 8.11 14.24
CA ASN A 58 14.66 7.40 15.04
C ASN A 58 14.14 6.15 15.78
N GLU A 59 12.86 5.79 15.64
CA GLU A 59 12.23 4.67 16.37
C GLU A 59 11.39 3.73 15.50
N LEU A 60 11.26 3.97 14.18
CA LEU A 60 10.43 3.12 13.31
C LEU A 60 11.28 2.09 12.55
N SER A 61 10.85 0.83 12.57
CA SER A 61 11.39 -0.21 11.69
C SER A 61 10.99 -0.01 10.22
N ASN A 62 11.70 -0.67 9.30
CA ASN A 62 11.38 -0.62 7.86
C ASN A 62 9.94 -1.07 7.56
N ASP A 63 9.46 -2.10 8.25
CA ASP A 63 8.09 -2.58 8.15
C ASP A 63 7.08 -1.53 8.60
N GLU A 64 7.35 -0.87 9.71
CA GLU A 64 6.47 0.18 10.25
C GLU A 64 6.42 1.39 9.32
N VAL A 65 7.55 1.82 8.77
CA VAL A 65 7.59 2.87 7.75
C VAL A 65 6.81 2.44 6.51
N THR A 66 6.92 1.17 6.09
CA THR A 66 6.22 0.62 4.93
C THR A 66 4.70 0.56 5.16
N LYS A 67 4.24 0.16 6.35
CA LYS A 67 2.83 0.20 6.76
C LYS A 67 2.26 1.61 6.63
N ILE A 68 2.98 2.62 7.15
CA ILE A 68 2.55 4.02 7.07
C ILE A 68 2.53 4.49 5.61
N ALA A 69 3.55 4.15 4.83
CA ALA A 69 3.64 4.54 3.43
C ALA A 69 2.48 3.96 2.60
N LEU A 70 2.16 2.68 2.79
CA LEU A 70 1.03 2.02 2.13
C LEU A 70 -0.30 2.66 2.51
N LEU A 71 -0.56 2.86 3.81
CA LEU A 71 -1.77 3.55 4.29
C LEU A 71 -1.92 4.93 3.65
N ASN A 72 -0.84 5.71 3.65
CA ASN A 72 -0.86 7.08 3.11
C ASN A 72 -1.05 7.09 1.58
N ALA A 73 -0.47 6.14 0.86
CA ALA A 73 -0.65 5.99 -0.58
C ALA A 73 -2.10 5.63 -0.94
N LEU A 74 -2.70 4.68 -0.20
CA LEU A 74 -4.10 4.29 -0.38
C LEU A 74 -5.04 5.47 -0.07
N TYR A 75 -4.83 6.18 1.04
CA TYR A 75 -5.67 7.32 1.39
C TYR A 75 -5.53 8.49 0.40
N SER A 76 -4.31 8.74 -0.08
CA SER A 76 -4.08 9.75 -1.13
C SER A 76 -4.79 9.38 -2.43
N THR A 77 -4.74 8.11 -2.82
CA THR A 77 -5.45 7.57 -3.99
C THR A 77 -6.97 7.69 -3.83
N PHE A 78 -7.49 7.37 -2.65
CA PHE A 78 -8.91 7.54 -2.34
C PHE A 78 -9.35 8.99 -2.55
N LYS A 79 -8.66 9.95 -1.93
CA LYS A 79 -8.96 11.38 -2.09
C LYS A 79 -8.86 11.83 -3.55
N LEU A 80 -7.87 11.33 -4.30
CA LEU A 80 -7.64 11.66 -5.70
C LEU A 80 -8.74 11.15 -6.63
N VAL A 81 -9.29 9.96 -6.37
CA VAL A 81 -10.34 9.36 -7.22
C VAL A 81 -11.72 9.84 -6.81
N THR A 82 -12.04 9.84 -5.51
CA THR A 82 -13.41 10.07 -5.02
C THR A 82 -13.70 11.52 -4.66
N GLN A 83 -12.67 12.36 -4.47
CA GLN A 83 -12.77 13.70 -3.89
C GLN A 83 -13.33 13.75 -2.45
N ILE A 84 -13.48 12.60 -1.79
CA ILE A 84 -13.97 12.49 -0.41
C ILE A 84 -12.76 12.54 0.55
N LYS A 85 -12.87 13.34 1.62
CA LYS A 85 -11.84 13.46 2.67
C LYS A 85 -12.18 12.68 3.95
N ASP A 86 -13.33 12.01 3.98
CA ASP A 86 -13.79 11.25 5.13
C ASP A 86 -12.94 9.99 5.35
N GLU A 87 -12.35 9.89 6.54
CA GLU A 87 -11.45 8.80 6.94
C GLU A 87 -12.22 7.48 7.12
N ALA A 88 -13.47 7.53 7.59
CA ALA A 88 -14.28 6.34 7.81
C ALA A 88 -14.69 5.69 6.48
N ALA A 89 -15.13 6.49 5.50
CA ALA A 89 -15.43 6.06 4.14
C ALA A 89 -14.19 5.48 3.44
N PHE A 90 -13.03 6.08 3.65
CA PHE A 90 -11.76 5.50 3.18
C PHE A 90 -11.51 4.12 3.81
N ILE A 91 -11.60 4.00 5.14
CA ILE A 91 -11.34 2.74 5.84
C ILE A 91 -12.28 1.65 5.35
N GLU A 92 -13.57 1.95 5.20
CA GLU A 92 -14.57 1.03 4.68
C GLU A 92 -14.19 0.53 3.28
N LYS A 93 -13.86 1.44 2.36
CA LYS A 93 -13.48 1.08 0.98
C LYS A 93 -12.16 0.33 0.91
N ALA A 94 -11.18 0.66 1.74
CA ALA A 94 -9.91 -0.04 1.79
C ALA A 94 -10.09 -1.47 2.33
N VAL A 95 -10.92 -1.67 3.36
CA VAL A 95 -11.26 -3.02 3.87
C VAL A 95 -12.03 -3.81 2.81
N GLU A 96 -13.00 -3.20 2.12
CA GLU A 96 -13.73 -3.83 1.01
C GLU A 96 -12.76 -4.28 -0.10
N PHE A 97 -11.83 -3.42 -0.51
CA PHE A 97 -10.79 -3.75 -1.48
C PHE A 97 -9.94 -4.94 -1.05
N TYR A 98 -9.43 -4.94 0.19
CA TYR A 98 -8.59 -6.04 0.68
C TYR A 98 -9.38 -7.35 0.83
N LYS A 99 -10.69 -7.31 1.11
CA LYS A 99 -11.54 -8.51 1.09
C LYS A 99 -11.57 -9.21 -0.27
N PHE A 100 -11.44 -8.49 -1.39
CA PHE A 100 -11.29 -9.13 -2.71
C PHE A 100 -9.94 -9.81 -2.89
N LEU A 101 -8.87 -9.22 -2.35
CA LEU A 101 -7.50 -9.74 -2.41
C LEU A 101 -7.31 -11.01 -1.58
N HIS A 102 -8.06 -11.17 -0.50
CA HIS A 102 -7.98 -12.33 0.37
C HIS A 102 -8.82 -13.50 -0.19
N HIS A 103 -8.23 -14.32 -1.06
CA HIS A 103 -8.80 -15.64 -1.44
C HIS A 103 -8.64 -16.67 -0.29
N LYS A 104 -9.51 -17.70 -0.27
CA LYS A 104 -9.71 -18.70 0.81
C LYS A 104 -8.44 -19.33 1.41
N GLU A 105 -7.37 -19.46 0.64
CA GLU A 105 -6.13 -20.09 1.10
C GLU A 105 -5.26 -19.16 1.97
N THR A 106 -5.30 -17.84 1.73
CA THR A 106 -4.65 -16.83 2.59
C THR A 106 -5.53 -16.43 3.79
N LEU A 107 -6.84 -16.69 3.69
CA LEU A 107 -7.84 -16.42 4.73
C LEU A 107 -7.71 -17.32 5.98
N LEU A 108 -6.87 -18.36 5.95
CA LEU A 108 -6.63 -19.24 7.11
C LEU A 108 -5.99 -18.49 8.31
N PHE A 109 -5.39 -17.32 8.07
CA PHE A 109 -4.70 -16.52 9.09
C PHE A 109 -5.42 -15.22 9.48
N LEU A 110 -6.50 -14.87 8.81
CA LEU A 110 -7.26 -13.64 9.08
C LEU A 110 -8.50 -13.95 9.92
N LYS A 111 -8.82 -13.05 10.87
CA LYS A 111 -10.08 -13.08 11.62
C LYS A 111 -11.26 -13.05 10.63
N SER A 112 -12.43 -13.59 10.99
CA SER A 112 -13.63 -13.58 10.13
C SER A 112 -14.07 -12.17 9.64
N ASN A 113 -13.65 -11.10 10.32
CA ASN A 113 -13.81 -9.72 9.90
C ASN A 113 -12.53 -8.94 10.22
N PRO A 114 -11.55 -8.88 9.31
CA PRO A 114 -10.32 -8.12 9.56
C PRO A 114 -10.61 -6.62 9.50
N ASP A 115 -9.95 -5.86 10.35
CA ASP A 115 -9.87 -4.40 10.20
C ASP A 115 -8.74 -4.02 9.23
N LEU A 116 -8.62 -2.73 8.90
CA LEU A 116 -7.59 -2.27 7.96
C LEU A 116 -6.16 -2.48 8.49
N GLU A 117 -5.97 -2.48 9.82
CA GLU A 117 -4.66 -2.72 10.43
C GLU A 117 -4.24 -4.17 10.19
N ASP A 118 -5.17 -5.11 10.42
CA ASP A 118 -5.01 -6.54 10.11
C ASP A 118 -4.71 -6.73 8.60
N CYS A 119 -5.48 -6.12 7.70
CA CYS A 119 -5.28 -6.24 6.25
C CYS A 119 -3.88 -5.76 5.81
N ILE A 120 -3.45 -4.58 6.25
CA ILE A 120 -2.13 -4.00 5.91
C ILE A 120 -1.00 -4.87 6.48
N ALA A 121 -1.13 -5.31 7.73
CA ALA A 121 -0.12 -6.14 8.38
C ALA A 121 0.03 -7.49 7.66
N THR A 122 -1.09 -8.16 7.35
CA THR A 122 -1.08 -9.42 6.60
C THR A 122 -0.51 -9.23 5.21
N ARG A 123 -0.84 -8.14 4.50
CA ARG A 123 -0.31 -7.90 3.15
C ARG A 123 1.22 -7.75 3.15
N ILE A 124 1.77 -7.01 4.09
CA ILE A 124 3.23 -6.82 4.20
C ILE A 124 3.92 -8.14 4.59
N GLN A 125 3.42 -8.86 5.61
CA GLN A 125 3.98 -10.14 6.04
C GLN A 125 3.85 -11.27 5.01
N THR A 126 2.72 -11.34 4.29
CA THR A 126 2.48 -12.40 3.28
C THR A 126 3.41 -12.23 2.08
N ASN A 127 3.66 -10.99 1.67
CA ASN A 127 4.62 -10.68 0.62
C ASN A 127 6.00 -11.23 1.00
N GLU A 128 6.44 -11.08 2.25
CA GLU A 128 7.70 -11.68 2.73
C GLU A 128 7.70 -13.20 2.51
N ASN A 129 6.66 -13.91 2.91
CA ASN A 129 6.65 -15.37 2.86
C ASN A 129 6.52 -15.98 1.44
N ILE A 130 5.77 -15.35 0.52
CA ILE A 130 5.52 -15.91 -0.82
C ILE A 130 6.72 -15.72 -1.76
N LEU A 131 7.44 -14.60 -1.65
CA LEU A 131 8.53 -14.25 -2.57
C LEU A 131 9.94 -14.39 -1.97
N ALA A 132 10.09 -14.46 -0.64
CA ALA A 132 11.42 -14.57 0.00
C ALA A 132 12.17 -15.86 -0.34
N LYS A 133 11.49 -16.89 -0.88
CA LYS A 133 12.18 -18.13 -1.27
C LYS A 133 13.18 -17.91 -2.41
N ASN A 134 12.96 -16.90 -3.27
CA ASN A 134 13.79 -16.60 -4.44
C ASN A 134 14.19 -15.11 -4.59
N PHE A 135 13.66 -14.19 -3.78
CA PHE A 135 13.88 -12.74 -3.93
C PHE A 135 14.07 -12.01 -2.59
N SER A 136 14.80 -10.89 -2.61
CA SER A 136 15.03 -10.06 -1.41
C SER A 136 13.79 -9.27 -0.97
N HIS A 137 13.72 -8.84 0.30
CA HIS A 137 12.64 -8.00 0.85
C HIS A 137 12.33 -6.75 -0.01
N ILE A 138 13.31 -6.22 -0.73
CA ILE A 138 13.15 -5.07 -1.63
C ILE A 138 12.22 -5.40 -2.80
N LEU A 139 12.40 -6.57 -3.43
CA LEU A 139 11.56 -6.96 -4.57
C LEU A 139 10.12 -7.25 -4.13
N THR A 140 10.00 -7.86 -2.95
CA THR A 140 8.73 -8.17 -2.30
C THR A 140 7.89 -6.93 -2.00
N ASN A 141 8.51 -5.86 -1.50
CA ASN A 141 7.83 -4.61 -1.21
C ASN A 141 7.59 -3.75 -2.47
N ALA A 142 8.36 -3.93 -3.54
CA ALA A 142 8.16 -3.21 -4.81
C ALA A 142 6.77 -3.51 -5.42
N LEU A 143 6.19 -4.66 -5.08
CA LEU A 143 4.86 -5.06 -5.51
C LEU A 143 3.71 -4.35 -4.76
N LEU A 144 3.98 -3.68 -3.63
CA LEU A 144 2.94 -2.97 -2.87
C LEU A 144 2.32 -1.82 -3.66
N PHE A 145 3.02 -1.25 -4.63
CA PHE A 145 2.44 -0.21 -5.49
C PHE A 145 1.38 -0.78 -6.45
N MET A 146 1.37 -2.08 -6.74
CA MET A 146 0.27 -2.70 -7.47
C MET A 146 -1.06 -2.57 -6.73
N ASP A 147 -1.05 -2.68 -5.40
CA ASP A 147 -2.25 -2.49 -4.57
C ASP A 147 -2.80 -1.08 -4.75
N VAL A 148 -1.93 -0.06 -4.83
CA VAL A 148 -2.33 1.34 -5.07
C VAL A 148 -2.99 1.51 -6.45
N LEU A 149 -2.41 0.90 -7.50
CA LEU A 149 -2.97 0.94 -8.85
C LEU A 149 -4.30 0.18 -8.96
N ALA A 150 -4.40 -0.97 -8.31
CA ALA A 150 -5.60 -1.78 -8.28
C ALA A 150 -6.70 -1.13 -7.45
N PHE A 151 -6.35 -0.50 -6.33
CA PHE A 151 -7.29 0.24 -5.50
C PHE A 151 -7.86 1.45 -6.26
N LYS A 152 -7.03 2.17 -7.02
CA LYS A 152 -7.52 3.20 -7.96
C LYS A 152 -8.58 2.65 -8.90
N LYS A 153 -8.30 1.53 -9.58
CA LYS A 153 -9.26 0.89 -10.50
C LYS A 153 -10.53 0.44 -9.80
N PHE A 154 -10.41 -0.19 -8.64
CA PHE A 154 -11.54 -0.56 -7.80
C PHE A 154 -12.43 0.67 -7.48
N LEU A 155 -11.83 1.80 -7.11
CA LEU A 155 -12.58 3.03 -6.82
C LEU A 155 -13.22 3.65 -8.08
N GLU A 156 -12.56 3.59 -9.23
CA GLU A 156 -13.05 4.17 -10.49
C GLU A 156 -14.24 3.41 -11.09
N TYR A 157 -14.23 2.07 -11.01
CA TYR A 157 -15.22 1.22 -11.68
C TYR A 157 -16.14 0.48 -10.71
N ASN A 158 -15.84 0.49 -9.42
CA ASN A 158 -16.52 -0.32 -8.40
C ASN A 158 -16.56 -1.82 -8.78
N GLU A 159 -15.48 -2.30 -9.41
CA GLU A 159 -15.31 -3.66 -9.91
C GLU A 159 -14.26 -4.43 -9.11
N ASN A 160 -14.39 -5.76 -9.13
CA ASN A 160 -13.43 -6.65 -8.50
C ASN A 160 -12.01 -6.48 -9.11
N PRO A 161 -11.00 -6.08 -8.33
CA PRO A 161 -9.67 -5.77 -8.83
C PRO A 161 -8.82 -7.01 -9.18
N ILE A 162 -9.26 -8.23 -8.86
CA ILE A 162 -8.45 -9.46 -8.97
C ILE A 162 -7.92 -9.68 -10.39
N ASN A 163 -8.76 -9.53 -11.41
CA ASN A 163 -8.33 -9.71 -12.79
C ASN A 163 -7.31 -8.66 -13.23
N TYR A 164 -7.43 -7.43 -12.72
CA TYR A 164 -6.49 -6.36 -13.00
C TYR A 164 -5.13 -6.62 -12.33
N LEU A 165 -5.16 -7.02 -11.06
CA LEU A 165 -3.96 -7.41 -10.30
C LEU A 165 -3.21 -8.58 -10.96
N LYS A 166 -3.93 -9.63 -11.34
CA LYS A 166 -3.35 -10.79 -12.01
C LYS A 166 -2.63 -10.40 -13.31
N LYS A 167 -3.26 -9.55 -14.13
CA LYS A 167 -2.65 -9.04 -15.38
C LYS A 167 -1.42 -8.17 -15.10
N LEU A 168 -1.44 -7.35 -14.05
CA LEU A 168 -0.27 -6.56 -13.65
C LEU A 168 0.89 -7.45 -13.22
N GLU A 169 0.62 -8.45 -12.38
CA GLU A 169 1.62 -9.41 -11.90
C GLU A 169 2.23 -10.21 -13.07
N GLU A 170 1.39 -10.76 -13.97
CA GLU A 170 1.83 -11.45 -15.18
C GLU A 170 2.73 -10.55 -16.05
N SER A 171 2.36 -9.27 -16.21
CA SER A 171 3.14 -8.30 -17.00
C SER A 171 4.50 -8.01 -16.37
N ILE A 172 4.57 -7.89 -15.04
CA ILE A 172 5.82 -7.69 -14.31
C ILE A 172 6.72 -8.92 -14.43
N ILE A 173 6.17 -10.13 -14.21
CA ILE A 173 6.92 -11.38 -14.33
C ILE A 173 7.48 -11.55 -15.74
N LEU A 174 6.69 -11.25 -16.77
CA LEU A 174 7.13 -11.30 -18.17
C LEU A 174 8.26 -10.30 -18.42
N LEU A 175 8.13 -9.06 -17.97
CA LEU A 175 9.15 -8.03 -18.14
C LEU A 175 10.47 -8.41 -17.46
N VAL A 176 10.39 -8.86 -16.21
CA VAL A 176 11.57 -9.27 -15.43
C VAL A 176 12.23 -10.49 -16.08
N SER A 177 11.47 -11.51 -16.44
CA SER A 177 11.99 -12.71 -17.11
C SER A 177 12.70 -12.36 -18.42
N ASN A 178 12.07 -11.55 -19.28
CA ASN A 178 12.68 -11.12 -20.54
C ASN A 178 13.98 -10.33 -20.32
N THR A 179 14.00 -9.46 -19.31
CA THR A 179 15.19 -8.65 -19.01
C THR A 179 16.35 -9.50 -18.48
N LEU A 180 16.05 -10.55 -17.70
CA LEU A 180 17.06 -11.48 -17.18
C LEU A 180 17.63 -12.38 -18.27
N HIS A 181 16.79 -12.86 -19.19
CA HIS A 181 17.23 -13.66 -20.35
C HIS A 181 18.10 -12.88 -21.34
N ILE A 182 18.01 -11.54 -21.38
CA ILE A 182 18.87 -10.69 -22.24
C ILE A 182 20.31 -10.56 -21.66
N LYS A 183 20.54 -10.96 -20.41
CA LYS A 183 21.86 -10.89 -19.76
C LYS A 183 22.67 -12.19 -19.85
N GLU A 184 22.15 -13.23 -20.49
CA GLU A 184 22.89 -14.44 -20.92
C GLU A 184 23.29 -14.33 -22.39
#